data_AF-A0A7C0XU63-F1
#
_entry.id   AF-A0A7C0XU63-F1
#
_cell.length_a   1.000
_cell.length_b   1.000
_cell.length_c   1.000
_cell.angle_alpha   90.00
_cell.angle_beta   90.00
_cell.angle_gamma   90.00
#
_symmetry.space_group_name_H-M   'P 1'
#
loop_
_entity.id
_entity.type
_entity.pdbx_description
1 polymer ?
#
loop_
_entity_poly.entity_id
_entity_poly.type
_entity_poly.pdbx_seq_one_letter_code
_entity_poly.pdbx_strand_id
1 'polypeptide(L)'
;MEIHSWDVDKDEAIRIQNELKGKVILRNKFDKIEKIGAVDCFYRDDEAKGAIVICDYSTLNQIEVKTVTAKVKFPYIPGLFAFREGPVIIELIKKVENHPDVLIIEGHGIAHPRRFGIASHIGVIIEKPTIGCAKKILYGNYTEPPSFPCSSTFIKDEEGEIIGHVLRNYQKGLLFISPGNMVDLKACLDIILHTLKEEYPLPYPLYLADKISKEEI
;
A
#
# COMPACT_ATOMS: atom_id res chain seq x y z
N MET A 1 -4.13 -8.00 17.44
CA MET A 1 -3.43 -7.29 16.35
C MET A 1 -3.04 -5.90 16.82
N GLU A 2 -2.19 -5.77 17.83
CA GLU A 2 -1.64 -4.46 18.17
C GLU A 2 -0.26 -4.64 18.79
N ILE A 3 0.75 -4.07 18.13
CA ILE A 3 2.16 -4.14 18.52
C ILE A 3 2.70 -2.80 19.03
N HIS A 4 1.91 -1.71 18.94
CA HIS A 4 2.15 -0.39 19.51
C HIS A 4 0.85 0.43 19.55
N SER A 5 0.82 1.56 20.28
CA SER A 5 -0.30 2.53 20.26
C SER A 5 -0.28 3.40 18.99
N TRP A 6 -1.46 3.76 18.48
CA TRP A 6 -1.63 4.76 17.42
C TRP A 6 -1.76 6.20 17.95
N ASP A 7 -2.12 6.36 19.22
CA ASP A 7 -2.22 7.67 19.89
C ASP A 7 -0.85 8.01 20.50
N VAL A 8 -0.03 8.66 19.69
CA VAL A 8 1.37 8.99 19.97
C VAL A 8 1.73 10.34 19.36
N ASP A 9 2.76 10.99 19.87
CA ASP A 9 3.31 12.18 19.22
C ASP A 9 4.24 11.83 18.05
N LYS A 10 4.78 12.85 17.39
CA LYS A 10 5.67 12.71 16.23
C LYS A 10 6.95 11.93 16.57
N ASP A 11 7.58 12.21 17.70
CA ASP A 11 8.89 11.65 18.04
C ASP A 11 8.74 10.17 18.41
N GLU A 12 7.67 9.86 19.14
CA GLU A 12 7.28 8.49 19.44
C GLU A 12 6.90 7.71 18.18
N ALA A 13 6.16 8.31 17.25
CA ALA A 13 5.84 7.69 15.96
C ALA A 13 7.11 7.33 15.17
N ILE A 14 8.12 8.22 15.14
CA ILE A 14 9.41 7.95 14.50
C ILE A 14 10.16 6.82 15.22
N ARG A 15 10.12 6.79 16.55
CA ARG A 15 10.72 5.70 17.35
C ARG A 15 10.12 4.35 16.97
N ILE A 16 8.79 4.26 16.96
CA ILE A 16 8.05 3.05 16.57
C ILE A 16 8.46 2.58 15.17
N GLN A 17 8.54 3.47 14.18
CA GLN A 17 8.98 3.07 12.82
C GLN A 17 10.41 2.52 12.81
N ASN A 18 11.33 3.12 13.57
CA ASN A 18 12.71 2.67 13.64
C ASN A 18 12.87 1.32 14.35
N GLU A 19 12.04 1.04 15.35
CA GLU A 19 12.01 -0.25 16.04
C GLU A 19 11.42 -1.35 15.16
N LEU A 20 10.34 -1.05 14.42
CA LEU A 20 9.60 -2.06 13.66
C LEU A 20 10.16 -2.32 12.26
N LYS A 21 10.95 -1.41 11.68
CA LYS A 21 11.53 -1.63 10.33
C LYS A 21 12.32 -2.92 10.21
N GLY A 22 12.98 -3.36 11.29
CA GLY A 22 13.76 -4.61 11.32
C GLY A 22 12.91 -5.88 11.22
N LYS A 23 11.57 -5.78 11.35
CA LYS A 23 10.64 -6.89 11.21
C LYS A 23 10.16 -7.11 9.78
N VAL A 24 10.48 -6.20 8.85
CA VAL A 24 10.09 -6.32 7.44
C VAL A 24 10.82 -7.51 6.79
N ILE A 25 10.06 -8.35 6.09
CA ILE A 25 10.60 -9.51 5.37
C ILE A 25 10.54 -9.23 3.86
N LEU A 26 11.70 -9.08 3.20
CA LEU A 26 11.79 -8.79 1.76
C LEU A 26 11.95 -10.04 0.88
N ARG A 27 11.18 -11.08 1.20
CA ARG A 27 11.09 -12.33 0.44
C ARG A 27 9.67 -12.84 0.48
N ASN A 28 9.24 -13.53 -0.57
CA ASN A 28 7.89 -14.07 -0.65
C ASN A 28 7.65 -15.08 0.49
N LYS A 29 6.54 -14.90 1.20
CA LYS A 29 6.02 -15.85 2.20
C LYS A 29 4.62 -16.35 1.82
N PHE A 30 4.40 -16.50 0.52
CA PHE A 30 3.20 -17.04 -0.10
C PHE A 30 3.62 -17.91 -1.28
N ASP A 31 2.92 -19.03 -1.49
CA ASP A 31 3.20 -19.95 -2.59
C ASP A 31 2.24 -19.75 -3.78
N LYS A 32 0.98 -19.38 -3.48
CA LYS A 32 -0.08 -19.11 -4.45
C LYS A 32 -0.90 -17.91 -3.95
N ILE A 33 -1.43 -17.13 -4.89
CA ILE A 33 -2.37 -16.05 -4.61
C ILE A 33 -3.73 -16.48 -5.18
N GLU A 34 -4.71 -16.69 -4.31
CA GLU A 34 -6.11 -16.96 -4.68
C GLU A 34 -6.95 -15.70 -4.51
N LYS A 35 -6.67 -14.90 -3.48
CA LYS A 35 -7.36 -13.65 -3.19
C LYS A 35 -6.37 -12.50 -3.08
N ILE A 36 -6.70 -11.39 -3.74
CA ILE A 36 -5.94 -10.15 -3.64
C ILE A 36 -6.80 -9.07 -3.03
N GLY A 37 -6.27 -8.39 -2.02
CA GLY A 37 -6.90 -7.26 -1.38
C GLY A 37 -6.31 -5.96 -1.86
N ALA A 38 -7.09 -4.89 -1.87
CA ALA A 38 -6.55 -3.55 -1.91
C ALA A 38 -7.28 -2.62 -0.94
N VAL A 39 -6.57 -1.66 -0.37
CA VAL A 39 -7.11 -0.67 0.57
C VAL A 39 -6.62 0.72 0.23
N ASP A 40 -7.55 1.68 0.30
CA ASP A 40 -7.29 3.11 0.17
C ASP A 40 -8.14 3.88 1.19
N CYS A 41 -7.67 5.06 1.58
CA CYS A 41 -8.38 5.97 2.48
C CYS A 41 -8.52 7.35 1.82
N PHE A 42 -9.72 7.90 1.90
CA PHE A 42 -10.03 9.25 1.48
C PHE A 42 -10.35 10.13 2.69
N TYR A 43 -9.98 11.40 2.61
CA TYR A 43 -10.20 12.38 3.68
C TYR A 43 -11.21 13.43 3.28
N ARG A 44 -12.09 13.75 4.21
CA ARG A 44 -12.95 14.93 4.17
C ARG A 44 -12.96 15.54 5.56
N ASP A 45 -12.52 16.79 5.67
CA ASP A 45 -12.41 17.52 6.94
C ASP A 45 -11.55 16.76 7.99
N ASP A 46 -12.10 16.46 9.16
CA ASP A 46 -11.45 15.69 10.24
C ASP A 46 -11.73 14.18 10.16
N GLU A 47 -12.35 13.70 9.08
CA GLU A 47 -12.71 12.29 8.90
C GLU A 47 -11.92 11.61 7.77
N ALA A 48 -11.61 10.33 7.99
CA ALA A 48 -11.08 9.42 6.99
C ALA A 48 -12.10 8.31 6.74
N LYS A 49 -12.44 8.10 5.47
CA LYS A 49 -13.19 6.93 5.00
C LYS A 49 -12.24 6.00 4.28
N GLY A 50 -12.03 4.82 4.84
CA GLY A 50 -11.29 3.75 4.20
C GLY A 50 -12.22 2.75 3.51
N ALA A 51 -11.74 2.16 2.42
CA ALA A 51 -12.39 1.04 1.75
C ALA A 51 -11.38 -0.08 1.50
N ILE A 52 -11.75 -1.31 1.82
CA ILE A 52 -11.00 -2.51 1.42
C ILE A 52 -11.84 -3.30 0.42
N VAL A 53 -11.19 -3.73 -0.66
CA VAL A 53 -11.78 -4.53 -1.74
C VAL A 53 -11.00 -5.82 -1.85
N ILE A 54 -11.69 -6.96 -1.84
CA ILE A 54 -11.10 -8.28 -2.06
C ILE A 54 -11.58 -8.80 -3.41
N CYS A 55 -10.65 -9.25 -4.24
CA CYS A 55 -10.92 -9.86 -5.53
C CYS A 55 -10.36 -11.29 -5.59
N ASP A 56 -10.97 -12.12 -6.41
CA ASP A 56 -10.35 -13.35 -6.89
C ASP A 56 -9.14 -12.99 -7.74
N TYR A 57 -7.96 -13.55 -7.46
CA TYR A 57 -6.73 -13.13 -8.13
C TYR A 57 -6.69 -13.55 -9.60
N SER A 58 -7.33 -14.66 -9.97
CA SER A 58 -7.29 -15.18 -11.34
C SER A 58 -8.19 -14.40 -12.30
N THR A 59 -9.37 -13.99 -11.82
CA THR A 59 -10.40 -13.31 -12.63
C THR A 59 -10.47 -11.81 -12.35
N LEU A 60 -9.89 -11.36 -11.23
CA LEU A 60 -10.03 -10.02 -10.67
C LEU A 60 -11.48 -9.62 -10.37
N ASN A 61 -12.40 -10.59 -10.31
CA ASN A 61 -13.78 -10.35 -9.91
C ASN A 61 -13.84 -9.98 -8.43
N GLN A 62 -14.58 -8.93 -8.12
CA GLN A 62 -14.80 -8.49 -6.74
C GLN A 62 -15.57 -9.56 -5.96
N ILE A 63 -15.01 -9.99 -4.83
CA ILE A 63 -15.59 -10.95 -3.89
C ILE A 63 -16.26 -10.19 -2.74
N GLU A 64 -15.56 -9.19 -2.18
CA GLU A 64 -16.00 -8.53 -0.95
C GLU A 64 -15.55 -7.06 -0.93
N VAL A 65 -16.38 -6.22 -0.29
CA VAL A 65 -16.06 -4.82 0.00
C VAL A 65 -16.47 -4.52 1.44
N LYS A 66 -15.60 -3.82 2.17
CA LYS A 66 -15.94 -3.24 3.48
C LYS A 66 -15.47 -1.78 3.52
N THR A 67 -16.19 -0.95 4.27
CA THR A 67 -15.85 0.44 4.52
C THR A 67 -15.83 0.76 6.02
N VAL A 68 -15.05 1.76 6.38
CA VAL A 68 -14.94 2.32 7.75
C VAL A 68 -14.77 3.82 7.62
N THR A 69 -15.56 4.58 8.36
CA THR A 69 -15.32 6.02 8.57
C THR A 69 -14.88 6.22 10.01
N ALA A 70 -13.81 7.00 10.21
CA ALA A 70 -13.32 7.35 11.54
C ALA A 70 -12.72 8.75 11.56
N LYS A 71 -12.73 9.37 12.74
CA LYS A 71 -12.04 10.64 12.97
C LYS A 71 -10.53 10.48 12.94
N VAL A 72 -9.86 11.40 12.27
CA VAL A 72 -8.40 11.47 12.16
C VAL A 72 -7.84 12.21 13.36
N LYS A 73 -7.06 11.51 14.18
CA LYS A 73 -6.43 12.09 15.37
C LYS A 73 -5.00 12.58 15.11
N PHE A 74 -4.31 11.98 14.13
CA PHE A 74 -2.91 12.27 13.85
C PHE A 74 -2.76 13.31 12.71
N PRO A 75 -1.93 14.36 12.88
CA PRO A 75 -1.75 15.41 11.86
C PRO A 75 -1.08 14.86 10.59
N TYR A 76 -1.23 15.58 9.47
CA TYR A 76 -0.52 15.21 8.25
C TYR A 76 0.97 15.54 8.38
N ILE A 77 1.81 14.50 8.48
CA ILE A 77 3.27 14.61 8.50
C ILE A 77 3.82 13.64 7.45
N PRO A 78 4.51 14.12 6.40
CA PRO A 78 5.14 13.26 5.41
C PRO A 78 6.03 12.18 6.06
N GLY A 79 5.81 10.92 5.65
CA GLY A 79 6.49 9.76 6.22
C GLY A 79 5.92 9.19 7.52
N LEU A 80 4.86 9.79 8.07
CA LEU A 80 4.10 9.26 9.22
C LEU A 80 2.64 8.95 8.87
N PHE A 81 2.36 8.78 7.58
CA PHE A 81 1.01 8.54 7.06
C PHE A 81 0.33 7.31 7.67
N ALA A 82 1.12 6.30 8.02
CA ALA A 82 0.63 5.09 8.70
C ALA A 82 -0.06 5.40 10.04
N PHE A 83 0.35 6.42 10.79
CA PHE A 83 -0.30 6.78 12.06
C PHE A 83 -1.64 7.49 11.86
N ARG A 84 -1.88 7.99 10.64
CA ARG A 84 -3.11 8.65 10.25
C ARG A 84 -4.16 7.65 9.77
N GLU A 85 -3.74 6.66 8.98
CA GLU A 85 -4.66 5.70 8.32
C GLU A 85 -4.64 4.31 8.93
N GLY A 86 -3.57 3.95 9.61
CA GLY A 86 -3.38 2.61 10.15
C GLY A 86 -4.54 2.13 11.01
N PRO A 87 -5.11 2.94 11.92
CA PRO A 87 -6.32 2.56 12.64
C PRO A 87 -7.49 2.17 11.72
N VAL A 88 -7.75 2.97 10.69
CA VAL A 88 -8.84 2.71 9.72
C VAL A 88 -8.58 1.42 8.95
N ILE A 89 -7.35 1.22 8.46
CA ILE A 89 -6.96 0.03 7.71
C ILE A 89 -7.07 -1.23 8.59
N ILE A 90 -6.62 -1.18 9.84
CA ILE A 90 -6.72 -2.31 10.77
C ILE A 90 -8.18 -2.66 11.06
N GLU A 91 -9.06 -1.68 11.22
CA GLU A 91 -10.50 -1.92 11.38
C GLU A 91 -11.14 -2.53 10.13
N LEU A 92 -10.72 -2.12 8.93
CA LEU A 92 -11.16 -2.74 7.68
C LEU A 92 -10.72 -4.21 7.60
N ILE A 93 -9.46 -4.51 7.95
CA ILE A 93 -8.92 -5.87 7.93
C ILE A 93 -9.63 -6.77 8.96
N LYS A 94 -10.07 -6.24 10.10
CA LYS A 94 -10.90 -6.97 11.07
C LYS A 94 -12.29 -7.30 10.55
N LYS A 95 -12.84 -6.49 9.64
CA LYS A 95 -14.21 -6.63 9.13
C LYS A 95 -14.34 -7.57 7.93
N VAL A 96 -13.24 -7.87 7.23
CA VAL A 96 -13.29 -8.76 6.06
C VAL A 96 -13.41 -10.21 6.48
N GLU A 97 -14.25 -10.95 5.78
CA GLU A 97 -14.42 -12.40 5.97
C GLU A 97 -13.50 -13.18 5.00
N ASN A 98 -13.21 -12.60 3.84
CA ASN A 98 -12.29 -13.13 2.85
C ASN A 98 -10.91 -12.49 2.99
N HIS A 99 -10.08 -13.05 3.86
CA HIS A 99 -8.70 -12.56 4.01
C HIS A 99 -7.89 -12.76 2.72
N PRO A 100 -7.21 -11.70 2.23
CA PRO A 100 -6.38 -11.80 1.03
C PRO A 100 -5.03 -12.47 1.33
N ASP A 101 -4.45 -13.09 0.30
CA ASP A 101 -3.08 -13.62 0.36
C ASP A 101 -2.04 -12.50 0.24
N VAL A 102 -2.36 -11.46 -0.54
CA VAL A 102 -1.56 -10.24 -0.69
C VAL A 102 -2.46 -9.03 -0.63
N LEU A 103 -2.06 -8.00 0.13
CA LEU A 103 -2.78 -6.74 0.25
C LEU A 103 -2.01 -5.58 -0.40
N ILE A 104 -2.62 -4.93 -1.39
CA ILE A 104 -2.12 -3.69 -2.00
C ILE A 104 -2.61 -2.50 -1.15
N ILE A 105 -1.73 -1.59 -0.78
CA ILE A 105 -2.06 -0.43 0.05
C ILE A 105 -1.69 0.83 -0.74
N GLU A 106 -2.62 1.80 -0.83
CA GLU A 106 -2.30 3.13 -1.36
C GLU A 106 -1.21 3.78 -0.49
N GLY A 107 -0.05 4.04 -1.10
CA GLY A 107 1.12 4.54 -0.39
C GLY A 107 2.36 3.65 -0.57
N HIS A 108 3.36 3.87 0.28
CA HIS A 108 4.68 3.24 0.13
C HIS A 108 4.93 2.13 1.15
N GLY A 109 5.76 1.16 0.77
CA GLY A 109 6.41 0.19 1.65
C GLY A 109 7.82 0.65 1.99
N ILE A 110 8.84 -0.10 1.54
CA ILE A 110 10.25 0.24 1.79
C ILE A 110 10.74 1.48 1.03
N ALA A 111 10.00 1.96 0.02
CA ALA A 111 10.29 3.23 -0.66
C ALA A 111 9.94 4.44 0.23
N HIS A 112 10.67 4.56 1.33
CA HIS A 112 10.40 5.44 2.45
C HIS A 112 11.73 5.84 3.13
N PRO A 113 11.88 7.06 3.67
CA PRO A 113 13.15 7.50 4.28
C PRO A 113 13.63 6.62 5.43
N ARG A 114 12.71 5.88 6.07
CA ARG A 114 12.99 4.94 7.16
C ARG A 114 12.81 3.47 6.79
N ARG A 115 12.67 3.15 5.50
CA ARG A 115 12.34 1.79 4.99
C ARG A 115 11.06 1.19 5.58
N PHE A 116 10.13 2.04 6.00
CA PHE A 116 8.96 1.63 6.77
C PHE A 116 7.76 2.55 6.52
N GLY A 117 7.30 2.56 5.27
CA GLY A 117 6.06 3.23 4.88
C GLY A 117 4.83 2.45 5.34
N ILE A 118 3.64 2.98 5.04
CA ILE A 118 2.36 2.42 5.47
C ILE A 118 2.17 0.95 5.08
N ALA A 119 2.60 0.54 3.89
CA ALA A 119 2.45 -0.85 3.47
C ALA A 119 3.31 -1.79 4.33
N SER A 120 4.56 -1.41 4.62
CA SER A 120 5.43 -2.17 5.52
C SER A 120 4.90 -2.19 6.94
N HIS A 121 4.40 -1.05 7.41
CA HIS A 121 3.87 -0.91 8.76
C HIS A 121 2.68 -1.83 8.98
N ILE A 122 1.68 -1.75 8.11
CA ILE A 122 0.50 -2.61 8.18
C ILE A 122 0.88 -4.08 7.99
N GLY A 123 1.72 -4.40 7.01
CA GLY A 123 2.18 -5.77 6.75
C GLY A 123 2.87 -6.42 7.94
N VAL A 124 3.66 -5.67 8.72
CA VAL A 124 4.27 -6.15 9.96
C VAL A 124 3.23 -6.35 11.07
N ILE A 125 2.24 -5.47 11.21
CA ILE A 125 1.19 -5.59 12.24
C ILE A 125 0.31 -6.82 12.00
N ILE A 126 -0.07 -7.07 10.75
CA ILE A 126 -0.99 -8.15 10.39
C ILE A 126 -0.27 -9.46 10.04
N GLU A 127 1.06 -9.43 9.96
CA GLU A 127 1.92 -10.56 9.57
C GLU A 127 1.51 -11.17 8.22
N LYS A 128 1.25 -10.31 7.22
CA LYS A 128 0.85 -10.72 5.86
C LYS A 128 1.70 -10.07 4.77
N PRO A 129 1.70 -10.65 3.56
CA PRO A 129 2.22 -10.02 2.35
C PRO A 129 1.49 -8.72 2.03
N THR A 130 2.26 -7.64 1.87
CA THR A 130 1.73 -6.31 1.53
C THR A 130 2.59 -5.61 0.51
N ILE A 131 1.97 -4.88 -0.41
CA ILE A 131 2.63 -4.08 -1.46
C ILE A 131 2.16 -2.64 -1.33
N GLY A 132 3.08 -1.68 -1.34
CA GLY A 132 2.74 -0.27 -1.48
C GLY A 132 2.62 0.10 -2.96
N CYS A 133 1.54 0.77 -3.35
CA CYS A 133 1.36 1.38 -4.66
C CYS A 133 0.88 2.82 -4.50
N ALA A 134 1.71 3.79 -4.87
CA ALA A 134 1.41 5.22 -4.74
C ALA A 134 1.37 5.94 -6.09
N LYS A 135 0.65 7.06 -6.17
CA LYS A 135 0.59 7.94 -7.35
C LYS A 135 1.71 8.98 -7.42
N LYS A 136 2.45 9.17 -6.33
CA LYS A 136 3.54 10.15 -6.20
C LYS A 136 4.72 9.49 -5.50
N ILE A 137 5.92 10.01 -5.76
CA ILE A 137 7.10 9.60 -5.02
C ILE A 137 7.14 10.26 -3.65
N LEU A 138 7.56 9.51 -2.63
CA LEU A 138 7.89 10.02 -1.31
C LEU A 138 9.40 10.11 -1.07
N TYR A 139 10.15 9.10 -1.51
CA TYR A 139 11.57 8.95 -1.23
C TYR A 139 12.30 8.19 -2.33
N GLY A 140 13.57 8.54 -2.54
CA GLY A 140 14.41 8.01 -3.59
C GLY A 140 14.33 8.80 -4.90
N ASN A 141 15.17 8.41 -5.84
CA ASN A 141 15.26 8.96 -7.19
C ASN A 141 14.90 7.87 -8.21
N TYR A 142 14.45 8.28 -9.38
CA TYR A 142 14.15 7.36 -10.49
C TYR A 142 14.47 8.01 -11.83
N THR A 143 14.76 7.18 -12.81
CA THR A 143 14.68 7.57 -14.22
C THR A 143 13.28 7.26 -14.71
N GLU A 144 12.66 8.19 -15.44
CA GLU A 144 11.32 7.96 -15.96
C GLU A 144 11.29 6.70 -16.85
N PRO A 145 10.30 5.81 -16.67
CA PRO A 145 10.18 4.63 -17.51
C PRO A 145 9.86 5.01 -18.96
N PRO A 146 10.20 4.14 -19.93
CA PRO A 146 9.85 4.31 -21.33
C PRO A 146 8.39 4.75 -21.56
N SER A 147 8.09 5.40 -22.69
CA SER A 147 6.75 5.96 -22.92
C SER A 147 5.67 4.91 -23.21
N PHE A 148 6.03 3.66 -23.46
CA PHE A 148 5.06 2.60 -23.73
C PHE A 148 4.44 2.03 -22.44
N PRO A 149 3.17 1.56 -22.49
CA PRO A 149 2.47 0.99 -21.33
C PRO A 149 3.22 -0.16 -20.67
N CYS A 150 3.03 -0.30 -19.35
CA CYS A 150 3.58 -1.37 -18.52
C CYS A 150 5.12 -1.44 -18.48
N SER A 151 5.80 -0.39 -18.95
CA SER A 151 7.24 -0.24 -18.81
C SER A 151 7.60 0.20 -17.39
N SER A 152 8.73 -0.27 -16.89
CA SER A 152 9.19 0.11 -15.55
C SER A 152 10.68 0.37 -15.48
N THR A 153 11.06 1.16 -14.48
CA THR A 153 12.42 1.42 -14.02
C THR A 153 12.45 1.24 -12.50
N PHE A 154 13.60 1.51 -11.88
CA PHE A 154 13.79 1.37 -10.44
C PHE A 154 13.70 2.71 -9.70
N ILE A 155 13.17 2.66 -8.48
CA ILE A 155 13.39 3.67 -7.46
C ILE A 155 14.67 3.29 -6.72
N LYS A 156 15.61 4.22 -6.61
CA LYS A 156 16.87 4.05 -5.87
C LYS A 156 16.96 5.05 -4.73
N ASP A 157 17.50 4.64 -3.60
CA ASP A 157 17.80 5.57 -2.51
C ASP A 157 19.09 6.38 -2.77
N GLU A 158 19.55 7.12 -1.77
CA GLU A 158 20.77 7.95 -1.83
C GLU A 158 22.05 7.12 -1.99
N GLU A 159 22.05 5.87 -1.51
CA GLU A 159 23.19 4.93 -1.61
C GLU A 159 23.14 4.10 -2.92
N GLY A 160 22.07 4.23 -3.70
CA GLY A 160 21.86 3.51 -4.96
C GLY A 160 21.17 2.15 -4.80
N GLU A 161 20.71 1.80 -3.61
CA GLU A 161 19.93 0.60 -3.32
C GLU A 161 18.55 0.68 -4.00
N ILE A 162 18.13 -0.40 -4.65
CA ILE A 162 16.80 -0.49 -5.28
C ILE A 162 15.76 -0.72 -4.19
N ILE A 163 14.82 0.21 -4.08
CA ILE A 163 13.76 0.22 -3.05
C ILE A 163 12.35 0.11 -3.65
N GLY A 164 12.24 -0.01 -4.97
CA GLY A 164 10.95 -0.15 -5.64
C GLY A 164 11.05 -0.02 -7.14
N HIS A 165 9.88 0.00 -7.78
CA HIS A 165 9.70 0.21 -9.21
C HIS A 165 8.91 1.49 -9.46
N VAL A 166 9.24 2.16 -10.56
CA VAL A 166 8.35 3.16 -11.17
C VAL A 166 7.77 2.54 -12.42
N LEU A 167 6.45 2.34 -12.44
CA LEU A 167 5.72 1.69 -13.52
C LEU A 167 4.85 2.70 -14.26
N ARG A 168 4.88 2.69 -15.59
CA ARG A 168 3.92 3.42 -16.42
C ARG A 168 2.67 2.56 -16.63
N ASN A 169 1.51 3.06 -16.20
CA ASN A 169 0.23 2.40 -16.48
C ASN A 169 -0.21 2.61 -17.95
N TYR A 170 -1.30 1.99 -18.36
CA TYR A 170 -1.88 2.13 -19.70
C TYR A 170 -2.32 3.56 -20.03
N GLN A 171 -2.73 4.34 -19.02
CA GLN A 171 -3.14 5.74 -19.14
C GLN A 171 -1.96 6.73 -19.10
N LYS A 172 -0.72 6.25 -19.23
CA LYS A 172 0.54 7.01 -19.18
C LYS A 172 0.92 7.60 -17.81
N GLY A 173 0.10 7.38 -16.78
CA GLY A 173 0.41 7.76 -15.39
C GLY A 173 1.51 6.89 -14.79
N LEU A 174 2.22 7.44 -13.82
CA LEU A 174 3.29 6.73 -13.09
C LEU A 174 2.77 6.19 -11.76
N LEU A 175 3.13 4.95 -11.47
CA LEU A 175 2.87 4.25 -10.21
C LEU A 175 4.19 3.93 -9.54
N PHE A 176 4.29 4.22 -8.24
CA PHE A 176 5.46 3.98 -7.41
C PHE A 176 5.19 2.76 -6.55
N ILE A 177 5.83 1.65 -6.89
CA ILE A 177 5.56 0.34 -6.31
C ILE A 177 6.72 -0.04 -5.41
N SER A 178 6.44 -0.52 -4.20
CA SER A 178 7.49 -0.99 -3.30
C SER A 178 7.01 -2.13 -2.41
N PRO A 179 7.90 -3.10 -2.07
CA PRO A 179 7.61 -4.12 -1.08
C PRO A 179 7.17 -3.51 0.24
N GLY A 180 6.05 -3.98 0.78
CA GLY A 180 5.64 -3.68 2.15
C GLY A 180 6.28 -4.68 3.11
N ASN A 181 5.82 -5.92 3.06
CA ASN A 181 6.25 -7.02 3.93
C ASN A 181 5.97 -8.35 3.21
N MET A 182 6.76 -9.39 3.51
CA MET A 182 6.59 -10.76 3.04
C MET A 182 6.46 -10.93 1.51
N VAL A 183 7.04 -10.00 0.76
CA VAL A 183 7.05 -9.95 -0.71
C VAL A 183 8.40 -9.38 -1.17
N ASP A 184 8.96 -9.90 -2.26
CA ASP A 184 10.16 -9.34 -2.88
C ASP A 184 9.84 -8.29 -3.97
N LEU A 185 10.87 -7.60 -4.45
CA LEU A 185 10.73 -6.57 -5.49
C LEU A 185 10.10 -7.08 -6.78
N LYS A 186 10.50 -8.27 -7.24
CA LYS A 186 10.04 -8.85 -8.50
C LYS A 186 8.56 -9.20 -8.40
N ALA A 187 8.16 -9.89 -7.33
CA ALA A 187 6.78 -10.26 -7.07
C ALA A 187 5.88 -9.02 -6.94
N CYS A 188 6.36 -7.94 -6.34
CA CYS A 188 5.61 -6.68 -6.31
C CYS A 188 5.25 -6.19 -7.72
N LEU A 189 6.23 -6.15 -8.63
CA LEU A 189 6.00 -5.71 -10.00
C LEU A 189 5.05 -6.66 -10.73
N ASP A 190 5.28 -7.98 -10.63
CA ASP A 190 4.47 -8.99 -11.31
C ASP A 190 3.00 -8.93 -10.88
N ILE A 191 2.74 -8.81 -9.57
CA ILE A 191 1.38 -8.72 -9.00
C ILE A 191 0.69 -7.44 -9.43
N ILE A 192 1.41 -6.31 -9.44
CA ILE A 192 0.84 -5.04 -9.89
C ILE A 192 0.54 -5.07 -11.38
N LEU A 193 1.44 -5.61 -12.22
CA LEU A 193 1.21 -5.77 -13.66
C LEU A 193 -0.02 -6.64 -13.93
N HIS A 194 -0.16 -7.77 -13.24
CA HIS A 194 -1.30 -8.68 -13.37
C HIS A 194 -2.64 -8.02 -13.02
N THR A 195 -2.63 -7.05 -12.10
CA THR A 195 -3.84 -6.36 -11.64
C THR A 195 -4.15 -5.08 -12.42
N LEU A 196 -3.30 -4.65 -13.35
CA LEU A 196 -3.59 -3.49 -14.21
C LEU A 196 -4.62 -3.82 -15.30
N LYS A 197 -5.40 -2.81 -15.68
CA LYS A 197 -6.29 -2.85 -16.85
C LYS A 197 -6.17 -1.53 -17.61
N GLU A 198 -6.51 -1.54 -18.90
CA GLU A 198 -6.32 -0.38 -19.78
C GLU A 198 -7.21 0.82 -19.38
N GLU A 199 -8.38 0.52 -18.82
CA GLU A 199 -9.42 1.48 -18.51
C GLU A 199 -9.18 2.26 -17.22
N TYR A 200 -8.21 1.85 -16.38
CA TYR A 200 -8.04 2.38 -15.03
C TYR A 200 -6.61 2.91 -14.76
N PRO A 201 -6.47 3.99 -13.97
CA PRO A 201 -5.17 4.58 -13.65
C PRO A 201 -4.42 3.82 -12.54
N LEU A 202 -5.09 2.91 -11.84
CA LEU A 202 -4.55 2.15 -10.71
C LEU A 202 -4.74 0.64 -10.98
N PRO A 203 -4.00 -0.23 -10.25
CA PRO A 203 -4.34 -1.65 -10.16
C PRO A 203 -5.83 -1.81 -9.86
N TYR A 204 -6.53 -2.69 -10.57
CA TYR A 204 -7.98 -2.74 -10.56
C TYR A 204 -8.60 -2.85 -9.15
N PRO A 205 -8.11 -3.71 -8.24
CA PRO A 205 -8.62 -3.72 -6.86
C PRO A 205 -8.41 -2.38 -6.13
N LEU A 206 -7.26 -1.74 -6.34
CA LEU A 206 -6.93 -0.45 -5.71
C LEU A 206 -7.74 0.71 -6.32
N TYR A 207 -8.03 0.66 -7.62
CA TYR A 207 -8.96 1.57 -8.27
C TYR A 207 -10.37 1.50 -7.64
N LEU A 208 -10.86 0.28 -7.39
CA LEU A 208 -12.17 0.10 -6.73
C LEU A 208 -12.14 0.67 -5.31
N ALA A 209 -11.08 0.42 -4.53
CA ALA A 209 -10.91 0.98 -3.19
C ALA A 209 -10.86 2.52 -3.21
N ASP A 210 -10.10 3.13 -4.14
CA ASP A 210 -10.02 4.59 -4.33
C ASP A 210 -11.37 5.19 -4.70
N LYS A 211 -12.14 4.52 -5.55
CA LYS A 211 -13.49 4.97 -5.92
C LYS A 211 -14.44 4.90 -4.73
N ILE A 212 -14.51 3.76 -4.05
CA ILE A 212 -15.48 3.50 -2.97
C ILE A 212 -15.18 4.34 -1.73
N SER A 213 -13.91 4.60 -1.42
CA SER A 213 -13.52 5.48 -0.31
C SER A 213 -13.99 6.93 -0.53
N LYS A 214 -14.19 7.35 -1.79
CA LYS A 214 -14.68 8.69 -2.17
C LYS A 214 -16.19 8.79 -2.35
N GLU A 215 -16.90 7.66 -2.41
CA GLU A 215 -18.37 7.68 -2.38
C GLU A 215 -18.83 8.28 -1.05
N GLU A 216 -19.93 9.04 -1.06
CA GLU A 216 -20.54 9.81 0.06
C GLU A 216 -19.88 9.64 1.45
N ILE A 217 -19.19 10.70 1.90
CA ILE A 217 -18.90 11.02 3.31
C ILE A 217 -19.89 12.09 3.75
#